data_AF-A0A7C6TCJ5-F1
#
_entry.id   AF-A0A7C6TCJ5-F1
#
_cell.length_a   1.000
_cell.length_b   1.000
_cell.length_c   1.000
_cell.angle_alpha   90.00
_cell.angle_beta   90.00
_cell.angle_gamma   90.00
#
_symmetry.space_group_name_H-M   'P 1'
#
loop_
_entity.id
_entity.type
_entity.pdbx_description
1 polymer ?
#
loop_
_entity_poly.entity_id
_entity_poly.type
_entity_poly.pdbx_seq_one_letter_code
_entity_poly.pdbx_strand_id
1 'polypeptide(L)'
;MDESPDLLSEEEEAALLATTAPRTLLRLLQADPALVGKLFAGFRVSADSLKLAPVRARLRHESESNPEMRRLLREAWTESYSELVAAITQWKSTEIPGELPSLLARWGRDAVWLALRLDPREEVRDIPLPTLEPEPAPQATKPREKRKAPASPPEVESLREQLRALKEELREARKRETHLRAEMEQAQRSALRWETTARAALDEASDYRRAVERASRQLEREQRARSDLDARAKEAARSERHAVAQLNALRQQMEEARQTRAAQDALCPPAEEWIENARSLIHHGQAQIAANFLSPFLRAHPEADLVREVLAEAHEALGATEMAITGFCILARKRLRLGNLGEAVLFVCRALVCSPDHPEAHRCLEEVKRAASCRQGELPHAVLRHLERAAQRAPRARELLRAVVASTQGREALCITLDTPVEWPQGRRSFTATPRWVLDAIDANRVEAVERARKGLSMLRTHRPDVYAAVMARLNEHDPSYSRVLSGKTRPIIVDGSNVAWQGSEGGERPRLANLLGVRRELRAHGFFPIRTFIDAALVYQIDRRAELETLIGRGEILVADPGTDADEQILEDARSLRAAVVTNDRMEDHDREGRVPKVRFDIEPGGPVVHVGPARR
;
A
#
# COMPACT_ATOMS: atom_id res chain seq x y z
N MET A 1 -14.83 26.27 -20.24
CA MET A 1 -14.86 25.40 -21.43
C MET A 1 -13.73 25.88 -22.30
N ASP A 2 -12.51 25.41 -22.01
CA ASP A 2 -11.34 25.66 -22.86
C ASP A 2 -11.17 24.41 -23.70
N GLU A 3 -11.51 24.51 -24.98
CA GLU A 3 -11.21 23.48 -25.97
C GLU A 3 -9.69 23.41 -26.10
N SER A 4 -9.09 22.33 -25.61
CA SER A 4 -7.67 22.05 -25.81
C SER A 4 -7.42 21.82 -27.30
N PRO A 5 -6.56 22.59 -27.98
CA PRO A 5 -6.37 22.56 -29.43
C PRO A 5 -5.58 21.33 -29.94
N ASP A 6 -5.65 20.20 -29.23
CA ASP A 6 -4.74 19.06 -29.37
C ASP A 6 -5.44 17.70 -29.58
N LEU A 7 -6.75 17.70 -29.86
CA LEU A 7 -7.47 16.48 -30.24
C LEU A 7 -7.27 16.22 -31.73
N LEU A 8 -6.32 15.32 -32.05
CA LEU A 8 -6.17 14.75 -33.38
C LEU A 8 -7.37 13.85 -33.69
N SER A 9 -7.80 13.83 -34.95
CA SER A 9 -8.79 12.88 -35.45
C SER A 9 -8.24 11.45 -35.47
N GLU A 10 -9.13 10.45 -35.40
CA GLU A 10 -8.75 9.02 -35.46
C GLU A 10 -7.91 8.68 -36.72
N GLU A 11 -8.17 9.39 -37.83
CA GLU A 11 -7.43 9.25 -39.09
C GLU A 11 -5.99 9.78 -38.98
N GLU A 12 -5.77 10.89 -38.27
CA GLU A 12 -4.44 11.47 -38.04
C GLU A 12 -3.60 10.60 -37.09
N GLU A 13 -4.21 10.03 -36.04
CA GLU A 13 -3.54 9.09 -35.15
C GLU A 13 -3.14 7.79 -35.86
N ALA A 14 -4.03 7.25 -36.70
CA ALA A 14 -3.74 6.08 -37.51
C ALA A 14 -2.59 6.32 -38.50
N ALA A 15 -2.58 7.49 -39.15
CA ALA A 15 -1.52 7.86 -40.08
C ALA A 15 -0.17 8.10 -39.36
N LEU A 16 -0.18 8.74 -38.19
CA LEU A 16 1.01 8.91 -37.34
C LEU A 16 1.63 7.57 -36.98
N LEU A 17 0.82 6.61 -36.53
CA LEU A 17 1.26 5.25 -36.20
C LEU A 17 1.74 4.43 -37.41
N ALA A 18 1.26 4.75 -38.62
CA ALA A 18 1.65 4.07 -39.85
C ALA A 18 2.98 4.60 -40.42
N THR A 19 3.26 5.89 -40.23
CA THR A 19 4.38 6.58 -40.88
C THR A 19 5.57 6.83 -39.94
N THR A 20 5.39 6.77 -38.62
CA THR A 20 6.49 6.99 -37.65
C THR A 20 7.57 5.92 -37.75
N ALA A 21 8.84 6.33 -37.80
CA ALA A 21 9.97 5.42 -37.85
C ALA A 21 10.14 4.63 -36.51
N PRO A 22 10.15 3.29 -36.52
CA PRO A 22 10.18 2.48 -35.30
C PRO A 22 11.42 2.69 -34.41
N ARG A 23 12.57 3.06 -34.99
CA ARG A 23 13.81 3.30 -34.23
C ARG A 23 13.76 4.61 -33.44
N THR A 24 13.23 5.66 -34.05
CA THR A 24 13.05 6.98 -33.41
C THR A 24 12.05 6.88 -32.27
N LEU A 25 10.93 6.20 -32.52
CA LEU A 25 9.91 5.95 -31.50
C LEU A 25 10.46 5.11 -30.34
N LEU A 26 11.21 4.05 -30.61
CA LEU A 26 11.82 3.23 -29.55
C LEU A 26 12.73 4.04 -28.64
N ARG A 27 13.59 4.90 -29.20
CA ARG A 27 14.51 5.73 -28.43
C ARG A 27 13.76 6.69 -27.50
N LEU A 28 12.66 7.29 -27.97
CA LEU A 28 11.84 8.19 -27.16
C LEU A 28 11.05 7.42 -26.08
N LEU A 29 10.53 6.23 -26.41
CA LEU A 29 9.87 5.36 -25.43
C LEU A 29 10.84 4.89 -24.34
N GLN A 30 12.12 4.63 -24.66
CA GLN A 30 13.13 4.22 -23.68
C GLN A 30 13.43 5.27 -22.59
N ALA A 31 12.99 6.52 -22.77
CA ALA A 31 13.06 7.53 -21.73
C ALA A 31 12.03 7.30 -20.59
N ASP A 32 10.99 6.48 -20.83
CA ASP A 32 9.98 6.08 -19.85
C ASP A 32 9.94 4.55 -19.67
N PRO A 33 10.63 4.01 -18.65
CA PRO A 33 10.66 2.58 -18.37
C PRO A 33 9.28 1.97 -18.06
N ALA A 34 8.33 2.76 -17.54
CA ALA A 34 7.01 2.26 -17.18
C ALA A 34 6.15 2.03 -18.44
N LEU A 35 6.22 2.94 -19.42
CA LEU A 35 5.55 2.77 -20.72
C LEU A 35 6.16 1.62 -21.53
N VAL A 36 7.49 1.47 -21.52
CA VAL A 36 8.15 0.34 -22.18
C VAL A 36 7.73 -1.00 -21.58
N GLY A 37 7.64 -1.08 -20.25
CA GLY A 37 7.18 -2.29 -19.55
C GLY A 37 5.77 -2.71 -19.96
N LYS A 38 4.84 -1.74 -20.11
CA LYS A 38 3.45 -2.00 -20.53
C LYS A 38 3.35 -2.38 -22.00
N LEU A 39 3.99 -1.61 -22.89
CA LEU A 39 3.89 -1.82 -24.34
C LEU A 39 4.54 -3.14 -24.76
N PHE A 40 5.73 -3.44 -24.24
CA PHE A 40 6.52 -4.63 -24.60
C PHE A 40 6.33 -5.80 -23.63
N ALA A 41 5.29 -5.82 -22.80
CA ALA A 41 5.01 -6.95 -21.90
C ALA A 41 4.93 -8.28 -22.69
N GLY A 42 5.87 -9.20 -22.43
CA GLY A 42 5.99 -10.48 -23.14
C GLY A 42 6.78 -10.44 -24.45
N PHE A 43 7.36 -9.30 -24.84
CA PHE A 43 8.16 -9.11 -26.05
C PHE A 43 9.53 -8.51 -25.73
N ARG A 44 10.55 -8.79 -26.56
CA ARG A 44 11.86 -8.12 -26.43
C ARG A 44 11.71 -6.65 -26.80
N VAL A 45 12.32 -5.74 -26.04
CA VAL A 45 12.33 -4.31 -26.36
C VAL A 45 13.23 -4.06 -27.56
N SER A 46 12.64 -3.90 -28.75
CA SER A 46 13.36 -3.67 -30.01
C SER A 46 12.48 -2.94 -31.01
N ALA A 47 13.12 -2.36 -32.04
CA ALA A 47 12.41 -1.65 -33.11
C ALA A 47 11.57 -2.59 -33.98
N ASP A 48 11.92 -3.88 -34.02
CA ASP A 48 11.16 -4.89 -34.74
C ASP A 48 9.93 -5.35 -33.94
N SER A 49 10.01 -5.37 -32.61
CA SER A 49 8.86 -5.66 -31.75
C SER A 49 7.74 -4.62 -31.87
N LEU A 50 8.06 -3.37 -32.22
CA LEU A 50 7.05 -2.32 -32.50
C LEU A 50 6.23 -2.61 -33.77
N LYS A 51 6.70 -3.49 -34.66
CA LYS A 51 5.96 -3.88 -35.87
C LYS A 51 4.95 -4.99 -35.59
N LEU A 52 5.07 -5.68 -34.45
CA LEU A 52 4.19 -6.80 -34.09
C LEU A 52 2.77 -6.31 -33.79
N ALA A 53 1.76 -7.01 -34.32
CA ALA A 53 0.36 -6.64 -34.17
C ALA A 53 -0.08 -6.43 -32.70
N PRO A 54 0.33 -7.27 -31.72
CA PRO A 54 -0.04 -7.06 -30.31
C PRO A 54 0.57 -5.79 -29.71
N VAL A 55 1.81 -5.46 -30.06
CA VAL A 55 2.49 -4.25 -29.58
C VAL A 55 1.89 -3.01 -30.23
N ARG A 56 1.52 -3.07 -31.52
CA ARG A 56 0.81 -1.97 -32.21
C ARG A 56 -0.60 -1.73 -31.65
N ALA A 57 -1.31 -2.79 -31.26
CA ALA A 57 -2.62 -2.66 -30.62
C ALA A 57 -2.52 -1.94 -29.25
N ARG A 58 -1.50 -2.30 -28.45
CA ARG A 58 -1.22 -1.62 -27.18
C ARG A 58 -0.76 -0.18 -27.38
N LEU A 59 0.08 0.08 -28.39
CA LEU A 59 0.53 1.43 -28.73
C LEU A 59 -0.64 2.33 -29.13
N ARG A 60 -1.60 1.81 -29.90
CA ARG A 60 -2.83 2.53 -30.26
C ARG A 60 -3.72 2.79 -29.03
N HIS A 61 -3.93 1.78 -28.20
CA HIS A 61 -4.74 1.93 -27.00
C HIS A 61 -4.15 2.96 -26.01
N GLU A 62 -2.82 2.98 -25.88
CA GLU A 62 -2.10 3.96 -25.06
C GLU A 62 -2.10 5.35 -25.70
N SER A 63 -2.09 5.49 -27.03
CA SER A 63 -2.24 6.81 -27.66
C SER A 63 -3.64 7.41 -27.49
N GLU A 64 -4.68 6.57 -27.49
CA GLU A 64 -6.06 6.99 -27.22
C GLU A 64 -6.24 7.46 -25.77
N SER A 65 -5.62 6.75 -24.81
CA SER A 65 -5.83 6.93 -23.38
C SER A 65 -4.85 7.90 -22.71
N ASN A 66 -3.67 8.13 -23.28
CA ASN A 66 -2.58 8.89 -22.65
C ASN A 66 -2.10 10.08 -23.51
N PRO A 67 -2.35 11.34 -23.08
CA PRO A 67 -1.88 12.54 -23.77
C PRO A 67 -0.36 12.60 -23.97
N GLU A 68 0.43 12.08 -23.03
CA GLU A 68 1.90 12.05 -23.15
C GLU A 68 2.36 11.09 -24.26
N MET A 69 1.64 9.98 -24.48
CA MET A 69 1.93 9.07 -25.60
C MET A 69 1.71 9.74 -26.94
N ARG A 70 0.65 10.56 -27.08
CA ARG A 70 0.39 11.35 -28.28
C ARG A 70 1.49 12.38 -28.53
N ARG A 71 1.94 13.07 -27.47
CA ARG A 71 3.07 14.01 -27.55
C ARG A 71 4.34 13.30 -28.04
N LEU A 72 4.68 12.15 -27.46
CA LEU A 72 5.85 11.36 -27.85
C LEU A 72 5.76 10.84 -29.29
N LEU A 73 4.58 10.42 -29.75
CA LEU A 73 4.36 10.01 -31.15
C LEU A 73 4.54 11.18 -32.12
N ARG A 74 4.02 12.36 -31.78
CA ARG A 74 4.19 13.59 -32.58
C ARG A 74 5.65 14.01 -32.64
N GLU A 75 6.36 13.98 -31.51
CA GLU A 75 7.80 14.26 -31.45
C GLU A 75 8.61 13.26 -32.28
N ALA A 76 8.33 11.96 -32.13
CA ALA A 76 9.00 10.90 -32.90
C ALA A 76 8.78 11.06 -34.41
N TRP A 77 7.58 11.41 -34.82
CA TRP A 77 7.23 11.63 -36.22
C TRP A 77 7.90 12.89 -36.77
N THR A 78 7.82 14.01 -36.04
CA THR A 78 8.40 15.31 -36.44
C THR A 78 9.92 15.22 -36.58
N GLU A 79 10.58 14.46 -35.71
CA GLU A 79 12.02 14.20 -35.82
C GLU A 79 12.36 13.33 -37.04
N SER A 80 11.54 12.32 -37.32
CA SER A 80 11.71 11.42 -38.47
C SER A 80 11.49 12.10 -39.82
N TYR A 81 10.64 13.13 -39.86
CA TYR A 81 10.30 13.92 -41.05
C TYR A 81 10.75 15.38 -40.95
N SER A 82 11.82 15.64 -40.19
CA SER A 82 12.32 16.99 -39.92
C SER A 82 12.67 17.79 -41.19
N GLU A 83 13.18 17.13 -42.25
CA GLU A 83 13.42 17.78 -43.55
C GLU A 83 12.12 18.24 -44.24
N LEU A 84 11.06 17.44 -44.16
CA LEU A 84 9.74 17.76 -44.73
C LEU A 84 9.07 18.90 -43.97
N VAL A 85 9.10 18.84 -42.63
CA VAL A 85 8.56 19.89 -41.76
C VAL A 85 9.33 21.20 -41.95
N ALA A 86 10.66 21.14 -42.07
CA ALA A 86 11.49 22.31 -42.34
C ALA A 86 11.20 22.93 -43.72
N ALA A 87 10.95 22.11 -44.75
CA ALA A 87 10.59 22.60 -46.08
C ALA A 87 9.25 23.35 -46.07
N ILE A 88 8.22 22.78 -45.43
CA ILE A 88 6.89 23.39 -45.35
C ILE A 88 6.91 24.68 -44.51
N THR A 89 7.66 24.70 -43.41
CA THR A 89 7.78 25.89 -42.54
C THR A 89 8.57 27.04 -43.15
N GLN A 90 9.45 26.79 -44.12
CA GLN A 90 10.23 27.82 -44.82
C GLN A 90 9.42 28.57 -45.90
N TRP A 91 8.36 27.96 -46.44
CA TRP A 91 7.56 28.57 -47.50
C TRP A 91 6.40 29.39 -46.96
N LYS A 92 6.00 30.43 -47.70
CA LYS A 92 4.76 31.17 -47.40
C LYS A 92 3.55 30.30 -47.76
N SER A 93 2.41 30.50 -47.07
CA SER A 93 1.17 29.73 -47.31
C SER A 93 0.72 29.74 -48.79
N THR A 94 1.04 30.81 -49.52
CA THR A 94 0.76 30.97 -50.96
C THR A 94 1.66 30.16 -51.89
N GLU A 95 2.85 29.75 -51.44
CA GLU A 95 3.86 29.06 -52.25
C GLU A 95 3.75 27.53 -52.11
N ILE A 96 3.18 27.04 -50.99
CA ILE A 96 3.02 25.61 -50.67
C ILE A 96 2.27 24.85 -51.79
N PRO A 97 1.13 25.32 -52.33
CA PRO A 97 0.38 24.57 -53.34
C PRO A 97 1.17 24.26 -54.63
N GLY A 98 2.10 25.14 -55.03
CA GLY A 98 2.93 24.96 -56.22
C GLY A 98 4.01 23.89 -56.06
N GLU A 99 4.46 23.66 -54.83
CA GLU A 99 5.50 22.69 -54.49
C GLU A 99 4.95 21.37 -53.93
N LEU A 100 3.63 21.28 -53.67
CA LEU A 100 2.98 20.03 -53.23
C LEU A 100 3.24 18.84 -54.16
N PRO A 101 3.21 18.96 -55.50
CA PRO A 101 3.49 17.82 -56.39
C PRO A 101 4.92 17.26 -56.22
N SER A 102 5.90 18.12 -55.96
CA SER A 102 7.30 17.71 -55.77
C SER A 102 7.51 17.03 -54.41
N LEU A 103 6.82 17.51 -53.36
CA LEU A 103 6.81 16.88 -52.04
C LEU A 103 6.07 15.54 -52.04
N LEU A 104 4.93 15.44 -52.72
CA LEU A 104 4.15 14.21 -52.85
C LEU A 104 4.94 13.11 -53.56
N ALA A 105 5.72 13.47 -54.59
CA ALA A 105 6.60 12.54 -55.29
C ALA A 105 7.76 12.01 -54.41
N ARG A 106 8.23 12.83 -53.46
CA ARG A 106 9.41 12.51 -52.63
C ARG A 106 9.07 11.79 -51.32
N TRP A 107 8.00 12.19 -50.64
CA TRP A 107 7.68 11.73 -49.27
C TRP A 107 6.39 10.91 -49.18
N GLY A 108 5.61 10.86 -50.26
CA GLY A 108 4.34 10.15 -50.30
C GLY A 108 3.17 10.96 -49.71
N ARG A 109 1.95 10.56 -50.08
CA ARG A 109 0.71 11.30 -49.77
C ARG A 109 0.46 11.46 -48.27
N ASP A 110 0.59 10.37 -47.51
CA ASP A 110 0.21 10.34 -46.09
C ASP A 110 1.17 11.17 -45.23
N ALA A 111 2.47 11.19 -45.57
CA ALA A 111 3.46 11.99 -44.84
C ALA A 111 3.29 13.49 -45.10
N VAL A 112 3.00 13.89 -46.35
CA VAL A 112 2.74 15.30 -46.70
C VAL A 112 1.42 15.78 -46.11
N TRP A 113 0.39 14.93 -46.14
CA TRP A 113 -0.90 15.22 -45.49
C TRP A 113 -0.76 15.50 -43.99
N LEU A 114 -0.06 14.61 -43.27
CA LEU A 114 0.22 14.80 -41.85
C LEU A 114 1.07 16.04 -41.58
N ALA A 115 2.06 16.33 -42.43
CA ALA A 115 2.92 17.50 -42.26
C ALA A 115 2.14 18.82 -42.34
N LEU A 116 1.15 18.90 -43.23
CA LEU A 116 0.26 20.06 -43.35
C LEU A 116 -0.68 20.20 -42.14
N ARG A 117 -1.22 19.09 -41.63
CA ARG A 117 -2.12 19.08 -40.47
C ARG A 117 -1.43 19.40 -39.15
N LEU A 118 -0.17 19.00 -39.01
CA LEU A 118 0.65 19.28 -37.83
C LEU A 118 1.34 20.67 -37.86
N ASP A 119 1.18 21.46 -38.93
CA ASP A 119 1.75 22.81 -39.02
C ASP A 119 1.07 23.77 -38.02
N PRO A 120 1.80 24.68 -37.36
CA PRO A 120 1.22 25.66 -36.44
C PRO A 120 0.36 26.73 -37.13
N ARG A 121 0.44 26.91 -38.44
CA ARG A 121 -0.32 27.91 -39.21
C ARG A 121 -1.65 27.34 -39.67
N GLU A 122 -2.75 27.95 -39.24
CA GLU A 122 -4.12 27.53 -39.57
C GLU A 122 -4.38 27.51 -41.09
N GLU A 123 -3.86 28.51 -41.82
CA GLU A 123 -3.95 28.62 -43.29
C GLU A 123 -3.33 27.43 -44.05
N VAL A 124 -2.39 26.71 -43.44
CA VAL A 124 -1.66 25.59 -44.06
C VAL A 124 -2.39 24.26 -43.84
N ARG A 125 -3.16 24.15 -42.75
CA ARG A 125 -3.88 22.92 -42.37
C ARG A 125 -4.99 22.56 -43.36
N ASP A 126 -5.58 23.55 -44.01
CA ASP A 126 -6.72 23.38 -44.89
C ASP A 126 -6.37 23.37 -46.39
N ILE A 127 -5.08 23.29 -46.73
CA ILE A 127 -4.64 23.19 -48.13
C ILE A 127 -5.02 21.80 -48.68
N PRO A 128 -5.86 21.72 -49.73
CA PRO A 128 -6.26 20.45 -50.32
C PRO A 128 -5.12 19.82 -51.12
N LEU A 129 -4.93 18.50 -50.97
CA LEU A 129 -3.93 17.75 -51.73
C LEU A 129 -4.39 17.53 -53.17
N PRO A 130 -3.56 17.83 -54.19
CA PRO A 130 -3.90 17.59 -55.58
C PRO A 130 -4.05 16.08 -55.88
N THR A 131 -5.09 15.72 -56.62
CA THR A 131 -5.31 14.35 -57.12
C THR A 131 -4.34 14.10 -58.28
N LEU A 132 -3.41 13.17 -58.12
CA LEU A 132 -2.49 12.74 -59.18
C LEU A 132 -3.29 12.01 -60.29
N GLU A 133 -3.72 12.73 -61.31
CA GLU A 133 -3.98 12.12 -62.62
C GLU A 133 -2.64 11.96 -63.37
N PRO A 134 -2.42 10.85 -64.09
CA PRO A 134 -1.20 10.67 -64.88
C PRO A 134 -1.16 11.68 -66.03
N GLU A 135 -0.13 12.53 -66.08
CA GLU A 135 0.07 13.45 -67.20
C GLU A 135 0.23 12.70 -68.54
N PRO A 136 -0.37 13.20 -69.63
CA PRO A 136 -0.15 12.68 -70.97
C PRO A 136 1.21 13.11 -71.53
N ALA A 137 1.84 12.20 -72.27
CA ALA A 137 3.14 12.37 -72.90
C ALA A 137 3.27 13.64 -73.78
N PRO A 138 4.45 14.27 -73.86
CA PRO A 138 4.66 15.49 -74.62
C PRO A 138 4.58 15.23 -76.13
N GLN A 139 3.66 15.93 -76.80
CA GLN A 139 3.56 15.93 -78.26
C GLN A 139 4.68 16.77 -78.89
N ALA A 140 5.43 16.13 -79.78
CA ALA A 140 6.45 16.78 -80.60
C ALA A 140 5.83 17.80 -81.57
N THR A 141 6.26 19.05 -81.47
CA THR A 141 5.92 20.10 -82.45
C THR A 141 6.92 20.10 -83.60
N LYS A 142 6.37 20.00 -84.83
CA LYS A 142 7.10 20.01 -86.11
C LYS A 142 7.86 21.32 -86.33
N PRO A 143 9.07 21.32 -86.93
CA PRO A 143 9.76 22.55 -87.30
C PRO A 143 9.13 23.17 -88.57
N ARG A 144 8.87 24.48 -88.53
CA ARG A 144 8.49 25.30 -89.69
C ARG A 144 9.72 25.58 -90.56
N GLU A 145 9.58 25.29 -91.85
CA GLU A 145 10.50 25.68 -92.93
C GLU A 145 10.80 27.19 -92.91
N LYS A 146 12.09 27.55 -92.93
CA LYS A 146 12.55 28.92 -93.22
C LYS A 146 13.11 28.98 -94.64
N ARG A 147 12.53 29.88 -95.41
CA ARG A 147 12.88 30.24 -96.79
C ARG A 147 14.33 30.70 -96.93
N LYS A 148 14.99 30.22 -97.98
CA LYS A 148 16.31 30.66 -98.48
C LYS A 148 16.23 32.06 -99.10
N ALA A 149 17.24 32.88 -98.87
CA ALA A 149 17.53 34.14 -99.57
C ALA A 149 19.00 34.15 -100.05
N PRO A 150 19.36 34.94 -101.08
CA PRO A 150 20.35 34.57 -102.08
C PRO A 150 21.81 34.91 -101.74
N ALA A 151 22.69 34.31 -102.55
CA ALA A 151 24.15 34.28 -102.44
C ALA A 151 24.83 35.66 -102.37
N SER A 152 25.89 35.73 -101.56
CA SER A 152 26.84 36.84 -101.42
C SER A 152 28.26 36.33 -101.72
N PRO A 153 29.20 37.17 -102.16
CA PRO A 153 30.47 36.74 -102.78
C PRO A 153 31.45 36.00 -101.83
N PRO A 154 32.32 35.13 -102.39
CA PRO A 154 32.99 34.02 -101.67
C PRO A 154 34.00 34.43 -100.58
N GLU A 155 34.56 35.64 -100.61
CA GLU A 155 35.52 36.10 -99.60
C GLU A 155 34.87 36.54 -98.28
N VAL A 156 33.62 37.00 -98.32
CA VAL A 156 32.85 37.36 -97.11
C VAL A 156 32.30 36.11 -96.40
N GLU A 157 32.16 35.00 -97.13
CA GLU A 157 31.69 33.72 -96.60
C GLU A 157 32.78 33.02 -95.78
N SER A 158 34.03 32.98 -96.26
CA SER A 158 35.21 32.47 -95.54
C SER A 158 35.47 33.20 -94.21
N LEU A 159 35.44 34.54 -94.22
CA LEU A 159 35.60 35.32 -92.98
C LEU A 159 34.42 35.14 -92.02
N ARG A 160 33.20 34.95 -92.52
CA ARG A 160 32.03 34.63 -91.69
C ARG A 160 32.13 33.24 -91.08
N GLU A 161 32.70 32.27 -91.79
CA GLU A 161 32.96 30.92 -91.28
C GLU A 161 34.03 30.91 -90.20
N GLN A 162 35.16 31.60 -90.39
CA GLN A 162 36.19 31.76 -89.36
C GLN A 162 35.66 32.48 -88.11
N LEU A 163 34.86 33.52 -88.30
CA LEU A 163 34.24 34.28 -87.20
C LEU A 163 33.12 33.49 -86.50
N ARG A 164 32.47 32.56 -87.20
CA ARG A 164 31.55 31.57 -86.59
C ARG A 164 32.32 30.53 -85.79
N ALA A 165 33.40 29.97 -86.33
CA ALA A 165 34.26 29.00 -85.64
C ALA A 165 34.85 29.58 -84.34
N LEU A 166 35.43 30.78 -84.38
CA LEU A 166 35.94 31.47 -83.18
C LEU A 166 34.83 31.80 -82.17
N LYS A 167 33.62 32.15 -82.62
CA LYS A 167 32.47 32.36 -81.73
C LYS A 167 31.98 31.06 -81.09
N GLU A 168 32.11 29.94 -81.80
CA GLU A 168 31.75 28.61 -81.32
C GLU A 168 32.77 28.11 -80.29
N GLU A 169 34.06 28.29 -80.55
CA GLU A 169 35.13 28.05 -79.56
C GLU A 169 34.97 28.92 -78.31
N LEU A 170 34.65 30.21 -78.47
CA LEU A 170 34.39 31.10 -77.34
C LEU A 170 33.16 30.68 -76.54
N ARG A 171 32.12 30.15 -77.20
CA ARG A 171 30.93 29.61 -76.53
C ARG A 171 31.26 28.33 -75.78
N GLU A 172 32.04 27.43 -76.36
CA GLU A 172 32.47 26.20 -75.70
C GLU A 172 33.41 26.49 -74.52
N ALA A 173 34.33 27.44 -74.65
CA ALA A 173 35.17 27.89 -73.55
C ALA A 173 34.34 28.50 -72.40
N ARG A 174 33.35 29.34 -72.72
CA ARG A 174 32.42 29.90 -71.71
C ARG A 174 31.58 28.83 -71.04
N LYS A 175 31.09 27.82 -71.79
CA LYS A 175 30.36 26.68 -71.21
C LYS A 175 31.25 25.90 -70.23
N ARG A 176 32.50 25.63 -70.59
CA ARG A 176 33.49 24.98 -69.70
C ARG A 176 33.78 25.81 -68.46
N GLU A 177 33.94 27.13 -68.60
CA GLU A 177 34.12 28.04 -67.47
C GLU A 177 32.91 28.02 -66.52
N THR A 178 31.68 28.05 -67.07
CA THR A 178 30.47 27.96 -66.25
C THR A 178 30.32 26.61 -65.57
N HIS A 179 30.71 25.52 -66.24
CA HIS A 179 30.68 24.17 -65.67
C HIS A 179 31.67 24.05 -64.50
N LEU A 180 32.93 24.46 -64.71
CA LEU A 180 33.96 24.43 -63.67
C LEU A 180 33.59 25.32 -62.47
N ARG A 181 32.97 26.49 -62.71
CA ARG A 181 32.44 27.32 -61.61
C ARG A 181 31.34 26.62 -60.83
N ALA A 182 30.40 25.97 -61.51
CA ALA A 182 29.34 25.20 -60.85
C ALA A 182 29.91 24.03 -60.04
N GLU A 183 30.91 23.32 -60.55
CA GLU A 183 31.60 22.25 -59.82
C GLU A 183 32.36 22.77 -58.60
N MET A 184 33.06 23.91 -58.72
CA MET A 184 33.72 24.55 -57.58
C MET A 184 32.72 24.97 -56.51
N GLU A 185 31.58 25.57 -56.88
CA GLU A 185 30.53 25.92 -55.93
C GLU A 185 29.92 24.68 -55.26
N GLN A 186 29.70 23.60 -56.01
CA GLN A 186 29.22 22.34 -55.47
C GLN A 186 30.24 21.72 -54.49
N ALA A 187 31.52 21.74 -54.84
CA ALA A 187 32.60 21.27 -53.97
C ALA A 187 32.69 22.10 -52.69
N GLN A 188 32.62 23.43 -52.77
CA GLN A 188 32.60 24.33 -51.61
C GLN A 188 31.39 24.08 -50.70
N ARG A 189 30.19 23.94 -51.27
CA ARG A 189 28.99 23.60 -50.50
C ARG A 189 29.12 22.23 -49.83
N SER A 190 29.73 21.26 -50.51
CA SER A 190 29.98 19.94 -49.92
C SER A 190 30.99 20.00 -48.77
N ALA A 191 32.07 20.78 -48.91
CA ALA A 191 33.07 20.95 -47.86
C ALA A 191 32.48 21.62 -46.61
N LEU A 192 31.64 22.65 -46.79
CA LEU A 192 30.95 23.31 -45.68
C LEU A 192 29.98 22.35 -44.95
N ARG A 193 29.28 21.49 -45.69
CA ARG A 193 28.44 20.43 -45.10
C ARG A 193 29.27 19.42 -44.31
N TRP A 194 30.43 19.01 -44.82
CA TRP A 194 31.33 18.12 -44.09
C TRP A 194 31.93 18.77 -42.85
N GLU A 195 32.25 20.07 -42.90
CA GLU A 195 32.77 20.79 -41.74
C GLU A 195 31.69 20.94 -40.64
N THR A 196 30.46 21.29 -41.03
CA THR A 196 29.35 21.43 -40.08
C THR A 196 28.98 20.09 -39.44
N THR A 197 28.94 19.00 -40.22
CA THR A 197 28.71 17.65 -39.68
C THR A 197 29.85 17.17 -38.78
N ALA A 198 31.11 17.47 -39.13
CA ALA A 198 32.26 17.15 -38.27
C ALA A 198 32.22 17.92 -36.94
N ARG A 199 31.82 19.19 -36.95
CA ARG A 199 31.63 19.98 -35.72
C ARG A 199 30.51 19.41 -34.85
N ALA A 200 29.36 19.09 -35.45
CA ALA A 200 28.24 18.48 -34.73
C ALA A 200 28.63 17.14 -34.08
N ALA A 201 29.38 16.28 -34.79
CA ALA A 201 29.87 15.03 -34.26
C ALA A 201 30.86 15.23 -33.09
N LEU A 202 31.66 16.30 -33.12
CA LEU A 202 32.61 16.63 -32.06
C LEU A 202 31.91 17.15 -30.79
N ASP A 203 30.84 17.93 -30.96
CA ASP A 203 29.96 18.36 -29.88
C ASP A 203 29.24 17.16 -29.25
N GLU A 204 28.70 16.25 -30.07
CA GLU A 204 28.06 15.01 -29.60
C GLU A 204 29.06 14.14 -28.79
N ALA A 205 30.30 14.00 -29.26
CA ALA A 205 31.36 13.30 -28.54
C ALA A 205 31.78 13.99 -27.23
N SER A 206 31.68 15.32 -27.16
CA SER A 206 31.86 16.08 -25.90
C SER A 206 30.75 15.76 -24.91
N ASP A 207 29.50 15.73 -25.37
CA ASP A 207 28.35 15.48 -24.51
C ASP A 207 28.31 14.04 -24.00
N TYR A 208 28.69 13.05 -24.83
CA TYR A 208 28.90 11.68 -24.36
C TYR A 208 30.00 11.60 -23.30
N ARG A 209 31.12 12.30 -23.45
CA ARG A 209 32.17 12.33 -22.42
C ARG A 209 31.67 12.88 -21.10
N ARG A 210 30.91 13.99 -21.14
CA ARG A 210 30.26 14.55 -19.92
C ARG A 210 29.22 13.60 -19.33
N ALA A 211 28.48 12.87 -20.15
CA ALA A 211 27.52 11.87 -19.68
C ALA A 211 28.24 10.70 -18.97
N VAL A 212 29.32 10.19 -19.55
CA VAL A 212 30.16 9.15 -18.94
C VAL A 212 30.75 9.63 -17.62
N GLU A 213 31.29 10.85 -17.54
CA GLU A 213 31.80 11.40 -16.27
C GLU A 213 30.71 11.50 -15.19
N ARG A 214 29.49 11.93 -15.57
CA ARG A 214 28.36 11.98 -14.64
C ARG A 214 27.98 10.58 -14.14
N ALA A 215 27.94 9.59 -15.03
CA ALA A 215 27.66 8.20 -14.67
C ALA A 215 28.76 7.61 -13.77
N SER A 216 30.03 7.86 -14.06
CA SER A 216 31.15 7.42 -13.22
C SER A 216 31.09 8.01 -11.81
N ARG A 217 30.79 9.32 -11.68
CA ARG A 217 30.61 9.95 -10.36
C ARG A 217 29.41 9.38 -9.61
N GLN A 218 28.33 9.03 -10.31
CA GLN A 218 27.17 8.39 -9.70
C GLN A 218 27.53 6.99 -9.17
N LEU A 219 28.25 6.20 -9.97
CA LEU A 219 28.72 4.87 -9.56
C LEU A 219 29.64 4.96 -8.33
N GLU A 220 30.56 5.93 -8.28
CA GLU A 220 31.40 6.14 -7.09
C GLU A 220 30.59 6.48 -5.84
N ARG A 221 29.53 7.30 -5.97
CA ARG A 221 28.63 7.62 -4.85
C ARG A 221 27.90 6.38 -4.35
N GLU A 222 27.41 5.55 -5.25
CA GLU A 222 26.71 4.30 -4.90
C GLU A 222 27.66 3.28 -4.25
N GLN A 223 28.89 3.17 -4.74
CA GLN A 223 29.92 2.33 -4.12
C GLN A 223 30.27 2.80 -2.70
N ARG A 224 30.38 4.11 -2.48
CA ARG A 224 30.58 4.67 -1.12
C ARG A 224 29.38 4.39 -0.22
N ALA A 225 28.17 4.63 -0.71
CA ALA A 225 26.94 4.32 0.04
C ALA A 225 26.85 2.84 0.42
N ARG A 226 27.24 1.93 -0.48
CA ARG A 226 27.31 0.50 -0.19
C ARG A 226 28.36 0.16 0.88
N SER A 227 29.55 0.76 0.79
CA SER A 227 30.59 0.59 1.81
C SER A 227 30.14 1.07 3.19
N ASP A 228 29.41 2.19 3.25
CA ASP A 228 28.87 2.74 4.49
C ASP A 228 27.79 1.82 5.09
N LEU A 229 26.93 1.24 4.25
CA LEU A 229 25.94 0.25 4.68
C LEU A 229 26.60 -1.03 5.22
N ASP A 230 27.66 -1.53 4.57
CA ASP A 230 28.41 -2.68 5.04
C ASP A 230 29.12 -2.40 6.37
N ALA A 231 29.63 -1.18 6.57
CA ALA A 231 30.21 -0.76 7.85
C ALA A 231 29.16 -0.73 8.97
N ARG A 232 27.98 -0.16 8.71
CA ARG A 232 26.85 -0.14 9.65
C ARG A 232 26.35 -1.54 9.99
N ALA A 233 26.28 -2.44 9.00
CA ALA A 233 25.90 -3.83 9.21
C ALA A 233 26.89 -4.56 10.13
N LYS A 234 28.20 -4.33 9.96
CA LYS A 234 29.23 -4.90 10.86
C LYS A 234 29.11 -4.36 12.28
N GLU A 235 28.80 -3.07 12.45
CA GLU A 235 28.60 -2.46 13.76
C GLU A 235 27.34 -3.01 14.45
N ALA A 236 26.24 -3.15 13.72
CA ALA A 236 25.01 -3.77 14.22
C ALA A 236 25.24 -5.24 14.66
N ALA A 237 26.01 -6.01 13.89
CA ALA A 237 26.37 -7.38 14.28
C ALA A 237 27.21 -7.43 15.57
N ARG A 238 28.07 -6.44 15.81
CA ARG A 238 28.85 -6.33 17.05
C ARG A 238 27.95 -5.99 18.24
N SER A 239 27.03 -5.04 18.07
CA SER A 239 26.09 -4.66 19.14
C SER A 239 25.13 -5.80 19.50
N GLU A 240 24.67 -6.56 18.51
CA GLU A 240 23.85 -7.75 18.74
C GLU A 240 24.60 -8.81 19.54
N ARG A 241 25.86 -9.12 19.19
CA ARG A 241 26.70 -10.05 19.97
C ARG A 241 26.87 -9.59 21.41
N HIS A 242 27.05 -8.28 21.63
CA HIS A 242 27.16 -7.72 22.97
C HIS A 242 25.86 -7.86 23.77
N ALA A 243 24.72 -7.58 23.14
CA ALA A 243 23.41 -7.75 23.77
C ALA A 243 23.11 -9.23 24.12
N VAL A 244 23.48 -10.16 23.24
CA VAL A 244 23.35 -11.61 23.51
C VAL A 244 24.24 -12.03 24.68
N ALA A 245 25.48 -11.53 24.75
CA ALA A 245 26.37 -11.80 25.88
C ALA A 245 25.80 -11.26 27.21
N GLN A 246 25.25 -10.04 27.21
CA GLN A 246 24.59 -9.47 28.39
C GLN A 246 23.37 -10.29 28.82
N LEU A 247 22.53 -10.73 27.87
CA LEU A 247 21.38 -11.59 28.16
C LEU A 247 21.79 -12.93 28.76
N ASN A 248 22.87 -13.54 28.27
CA ASN A 248 23.39 -14.79 28.81
C ASN A 248 23.95 -14.59 30.23
N ALA A 249 24.67 -13.50 30.49
CA ALA A 249 25.14 -13.16 31.83
C ALA A 249 23.97 -12.97 32.82
N LEU A 250 22.91 -12.27 32.42
CA LEU A 250 21.70 -12.11 33.24
C LEU A 250 20.99 -13.44 33.50
N ARG A 251 20.93 -14.33 32.50
CA ARG A 251 20.39 -15.69 32.70
C ARG A 251 21.19 -16.49 33.71
N GLN A 252 22.51 -16.39 33.67
CA GLN A 252 23.38 -17.08 34.62
C GLN A 252 23.16 -16.54 36.05
N GLN A 253 23.11 -15.22 36.23
CA GLN A 253 22.80 -14.60 37.52
C GLN A 253 21.42 -15.01 38.06
N MET A 254 20.41 -15.09 37.18
CA MET A 254 19.07 -15.57 37.53
C MET A 254 19.08 -17.03 38.00
N GLU A 255 19.86 -17.89 37.34
CA GLU A 255 19.97 -19.30 37.69
C GLU A 255 20.72 -19.49 39.01
N GLU A 256 21.80 -18.75 39.23
CA GLU A 256 22.53 -18.72 40.51
C GLU A 256 21.62 -18.26 41.66
N ALA A 257 20.83 -17.21 41.45
CA ALA A 257 19.84 -16.74 42.42
C ALA A 257 18.76 -17.80 42.69
N ARG A 258 18.31 -18.51 41.65
CA ARG A 258 17.33 -19.60 41.77
C ARG A 258 17.89 -20.78 42.57
N GLN A 259 19.14 -21.17 42.33
CA GLN A 259 19.81 -22.24 43.08
C GLN A 259 20.00 -21.85 44.54
N THR A 260 20.39 -20.60 44.80
CA THR A 260 20.53 -20.06 46.16
C THR A 260 19.19 -20.10 46.90
N ARG A 261 18.10 -19.72 46.23
CA ARG A 261 16.74 -19.77 46.78
C ARG A 261 16.25 -21.20 46.99
N ALA A 262 16.49 -22.10 46.04
CA ALA A 262 16.15 -23.52 46.19
C ALA A 262 16.90 -24.18 47.35
N ALA A 263 18.16 -23.79 47.59
CA ALA A 263 18.94 -24.25 48.74
C ALA A 263 18.38 -23.71 50.07
N GLN A 264 17.85 -22.48 50.09
CA GLN A 264 17.12 -21.93 51.25
C GLN A 264 15.77 -22.62 51.46
N ASP A 265 15.00 -22.86 50.39
CA ASP A 265 13.71 -23.53 50.44
C ASP A 265 13.83 -25.00 50.89
N ALA A 266 14.94 -25.69 50.58
CA ALA A 266 15.22 -27.05 51.03
C ALA A 266 15.48 -27.19 52.54
N LEU A 267 15.75 -26.10 53.26
CA LEU A 267 15.99 -26.08 54.71
C LEU A 267 14.70 -25.89 55.54
N CYS A 268 13.54 -25.69 54.90
CA CYS A 268 12.24 -25.57 55.57
C CYS A 268 11.22 -26.52 54.94
N PRO A 269 10.40 -27.25 55.73
CA PRO A 269 9.25 -27.95 55.17
C PRO A 269 8.31 -26.95 54.46
N PRO A 270 7.61 -27.37 53.39
CA PRO A 270 6.80 -26.46 52.59
C PRO A 270 5.72 -25.83 53.46
N ALA A 271 5.73 -24.50 53.56
CA ALA A 271 4.80 -23.73 54.38
C ALA A 271 3.31 -24.01 54.07
N GLU A 272 3.01 -24.57 52.89
CA GLU A 272 1.67 -24.91 52.44
C GLU A 272 1.01 -26.03 53.28
N GLU A 273 1.72 -27.12 53.60
CA GLU A 273 1.17 -28.21 54.43
C GLU A 273 0.89 -27.74 55.87
N TRP A 274 1.74 -26.85 56.39
CA TRP A 274 1.60 -26.29 57.74
C TRP A 274 0.41 -25.34 57.82
N ILE A 275 0.16 -24.58 56.75
CA ILE A 275 -0.95 -23.65 56.63
C ILE A 275 -2.28 -24.40 56.47
N GLU A 276 -2.30 -25.48 55.70
CA GLU A 276 -3.49 -26.30 55.52
C GLU A 276 -3.87 -27.01 56.82
N ASN A 277 -2.89 -27.56 57.54
CA ASN A 277 -3.08 -28.13 58.87
C ASN A 277 -3.58 -27.08 59.88
N ALA A 278 -2.99 -25.87 59.89
CA ALA A 278 -3.43 -24.80 60.78
C ALA A 278 -4.87 -24.33 60.48
N ARG A 279 -5.25 -24.22 59.20
CA ARG A 279 -6.64 -23.91 58.79
C ARG A 279 -7.62 -25.01 59.20
N SER A 280 -7.22 -26.28 59.04
CA SER A 280 -8.00 -27.43 59.51
C SER A 280 -8.23 -27.36 61.02
N LEU A 281 -7.18 -27.08 61.80
CA LEU A 281 -7.29 -26.91 63.26
C LEU A 281 -8.25 -25.78 63.66
N ILE A 282 -8.20 -24.63 62.96
CA ILE A 282 -9.15 -23.52 63.19
C ILE A 282 -10.59 -23.97 62.91
N HIS A 283 -10.82 -24.69 61.81
CA HIS A 283 -12.16 -25.17 61.43
C HIS A 283 -12.76 -26.14 62.46
N HIS A 284 -11.93 -27.00 63.07
CA HIS A 284 -12.34 -27.93 64.12
C HIS A 284 -12.40 -27.28 65.53
N GLY A 285 -12.35 -25.95 65.62
CA GLY A 285 -12.45 -25.21 66.88
C GLY A 285 -11.17 -25.24 67.74
N GLN A 286 -10.06 -25.73 67.20
CA GLN A 286 -8.76 -25.83 67.87
C GLN A 286 -7.84 -24.64 67.52
N ALA A 287 -8.41 -23.44 67.43
CA ALA A 287 -7.70 -22.23 67.04
C ALA A 287 -6.51 -21.88 67.97
N GLN A 288 -6.56 -22.27 69.25
CA GLN A 288 -5.46 -22.06 70.20
C GLN A 288 -4.20 -22.87 69.82
N ILE A 289 -4.39 -24.10 69.33
CA ILE A 289 -3.28 -24.96 68.90
C ILE A 289 -2.65 -24.38 67.64
N ALA A 290 -3.47 -23.94 66.69
CA ALA A 290 -3.01 -23.25 65.49
C ALA A 290 -2.21 -21.97 65.81
N ALA A 291 -2.70 -21.14 66.74
CA ALA A 291 -2.01 -19.90 67.13
C ALA A 291 -0.66 -20.17 67.82
N ASN A 292 -0.61 -21.16 68.72
CA ASN A 292 0.63 -21.55 69.40
C ASN A 292 1.66 -22.14 68.43
N PHE A 293 1.20 -22.85 67.40
CA PHE A 293 2.04 -23.43 66.36
C PHE A 293 2.62 -22.37 65.42
N LEU A 294 1.80 -21.42 64.97
CA LEU A 294 2.21 -20.42 63.97
C LEU A 294 2.98 -19.23 64.57
N SER A 295 2.78 -18.90 65.85
CA SER A 295 3.42 -17.74 66.49
C SER A 295 4.96 -17.80 66.52
N PRO A 296 5.62 -18.92 66.90
CA PRO A 296 7.08 -19.04 66.87
C PRO A 296 7.63 -18.96 65.44
N PHE A 297 6.93 -19.56 64.48
CA PHE A 297 7.33 -19.52 63.08
C PHE A 297 7.32 -18.10 62.53
N LEU A 298 6.27 -17.32 62.79
CA LEU A 298 6.20 -15.94 62.33
C LEU A 298 7.25 -15.03 62.98
N ARG A 299 7.74 -15.38 64.18
CA ARG A 299 8.88 -14.68 64.80
C ARG A 299 10.19 -14.99 64.08
N ALA A 300 10.39 -16.23 63.63
CA ALA A 300 11.56 -16.64 62.87
C ALA A 300 11.52 -16.13 61.42
N HIS A 301 10.32 -16.03 60.84
CA HIS A 301 10.08 -15.64 59.45
C HIS A 301 9.03 -14.52 59.34
N PRO A 302 9.38 -13.26 59.68
CA PRO A 302 8.45 -12.13 59.64
C PRO A 302 7.86 -11.84 58.25
N GLU A 303 8.51 -12.30 57.19
CA GLU A 303 8.12 -12.16 55.79
C GLU A 303 6.99 -13.10 55.35
N ALA A 304 6.66 -14.13 56.14
CA ALA A 304 5.66 -15.15 55.82
C ALA A 304 4.21 -14.62 55.94
N ASP A 305 3.74 -13.93 54.91
CA ASP A 305 2.41 -13.28 54.91
C ASP A 305 1.25 -14.26 55.07
N LEU A 306 1.35 -15.44 54.45
CA LEU A 306 0.30 -16.44 54.49
C LEU A 306 0.16 -17.04 55.91
N VAL A 307 1.28 -17.21 56.62
CA VAL A 307 1.27 -17.61 58.04
C VAL A 307 0.70 -16.52 58.92
N ARG A 308 1.04 -15.24 58.67
CA ARG A 308 0.46 -14.10 59.38
C ARG A 308 -1.05 -14.01 59.19
N GLU A 309 -1.53 -14.29 57.97
CA GLU A 309 -2.96 -14.32 57.67
C GLU A 309 -3.66 -15.37 58.52
N VAL A 310 -3.23 -16.64 58.45
CA VAL A 310 -3.84 -17.76 59.19
C VAL A 310 -3.75 -17.56 60.71
N LEU A 311 -2.66 -16.97 61.20
CA LEU A 311 -2.54 -16.60 62.62
C LEU A 311 -3.57 -15.54 63.02
N ALA A 312 -3.82 -14.54 62.17
CA ALA A 312 -4.87 -13.54 62.41
C ALA A 312 -6.27 -14.18 62.39
N GLU A 313 -6.52 -15.18 61.52
CA GLU A 313 -7.78 -15.96 61.52
C GLU A 313 -7.93 -16.78 62.80
N ALA A 314 -6.85 -17.37 63.31
CA ALA A 314 -6.86 -18.09 64.57
C ALA A 314 -7.19 -17.16 65.75
N HIS A 315 -6.60 -15.96 65.78
CA HIS A 315 -6.91 -14.96 66.80
C HIS A 315 -8.34 -14.41 66.67
N GLU A 316 -8.87 -14.26 65.46
CA GLU A 316 -10.27 -13.91 65.19
C GLU A 316 -11.21 -14.99 65.78
N ALA A 317 -10.94 -16.27 65.52
CA ALA A 317 -11.72 -17.39 66.04
C ALA A 317 -11.65 -17.54 67.57
N LEU A 318 -10.54 -17.13 68.19
CA LEU A 318 -10.36 -17.12 69.65
C LEU A 318 -10.99 -15.90 70.34
N GLY A 319 -11.47 -14.91 69.59
CA GLY A 319 -11.94 -13.63 70.15
C GLY A 319 -10.80 -12.72 70.65
N ALA A 320 -9.55 -13.02 70.30
CA ALA A 320 -8.39 -12.18 70.59
C ALA A 320 -8.32 -11.00 69.59
N THR A 321 -9.28 -10.08 69.71
CA THR A 321 -9.57 -9.01 68.74
C THR A 321 -8.37 -8.11 68.44
N GLU A 322 -7.62 -7.67 69.45
CA GLU A 322 -6.42 -6.83 69.29
C GLU A 322 -5.38 -7.49 68.38
N MET A 323 -5.04 -8.76 68.64
CA MET A 323 -4.01 -9.49 67.88
C MET A 323 -4.46 -9.77 66.43
N ALA A 324 -5.74 -10.08 66.23
CA ALA A 324 -6.32 -10.27 64.91
C ALA A 324 -6.28 -8.96 64.09
N ILE A 325 -6.66 -7.84 64.70
CA ILE A 325 -6.68 -6.53 64.04
C ILE A 325 -5.28 -6.08 63.65
N THR A 326 -4.29 -6.19 64.53
CA THR A 326 -2.90 -5.87 64.21
C THR A 326 -2.38 -6.73 63.06
N GLY A 327 -2.69 -8.04 63.07
CA GLY A 327 -2.33 -8.95 61.98
C GLY A 327 -2.89 -8.52 60.62
N PHE A 328 -4.20 -8.23 60.57
CA PHE A 328 -4.86 -7.78 59.35
C PHE A 328 -4.39 -6.38 58.89
N CYS A 329 -4.12 -5.45 59.81
CA CYS A 329 -3.62 -4.11 59.45
C CYS A 329 -2.21 -4.16 58.87
N ILE A 330 -1.32 -5.01 59.40
CA ILE A 330 0.02 -5.23 58.84
C ILE A 330 -0.08 -5.76 57.40
N LEU A 331 -0.94 -6.75 57.17
CA LEU A 331 -1.16 -7.31 55.84
C LEU A 331 -1.75 -6.27 54.88
N ALA A 332 -2.75 -5.51 55.32
CA ALA A 332 -3.37 -4.45 54.52
C ALA A 332 -2.34 -3.40 54.06
N ARG A 333 -1.50 -2.88 54.96
CA ARG A 333 -0.43 -1.93 54.62
C ARG A 333 0.60 -2.52 53.66
N LYS A 334 0.96 -3.79 53.83
CA LYS A 334 1.89 -4.46 52.92
C LYS A 334 1.28 -4.58 51.52
N ARG A 335 0.01 -4.99 51.40
CA ARG A 335 -0.70 -5.06 50.11
C ARG A 335 -0.90 -3.69 49.46
N LEU A 336 -1.14 -2.64 50.25
CA LEU A 336 -1.21 -1.27 49.77
C LEU A 336 0.09 -0.81 49.12
N ARG A 337 1.24 -1.07 49.79
CA ARG A 337 2.59 -0.80 49.26
C ARG A 337 2.88 -1.55 47.97
N LEU A 338 2.42 -2.79 47.85
CA LEU A 338 2.60 -3.64 46.66
C LEU A 338 1.67 -3.29 45.49
N GLY A 339 0.76 -2.32 45.64
CA GLY A 339 -0.16 -1.95 44.57
C GLY A 339 -1.54 -2.60 44.63
N ASN A 340 -1.73 -3.61 45.48
CA ASN A 340 -2.93 -4.44 45.48
C ASN A 340 -4.02 -3.87 46.40
N LEU A 341 -4.80 -2.91 45.87
CA LEU A 341 -5.87 -2.23 46.60
C LEU A 341 -6.99 -3.21 47.02
N GLY A 342 -7.31 -4.21 46.20
CA GLY A 342 -8.39 -5.16 46.47
C GLY A 342 -8.16 -5.99 47.74
N GLU A 343 -6.99 -6.60 47.85
CA GLU A 343 -6.63 -7.36 49.05
C GLU A 343 -6.46 -6.46 50.29
N ALA A 344 -5.90 -5.26 50.12
CA ALA A 344 -5.77 -4.30 51.22
C ALA A 344 -7.15 -3.94 51.80
N VAL A 345 -8.14 -3.72 50.93
CA VAL A 345 -9.51 -3.43 51.33
C VAL A 345 -10.15 -4.62 52.06
N LEU A 346 -9.96 -5.85 51.58
CA LEU A 346 -10.48 -7.05 52.26
C LEU A 346 -9.96 -7.17 53.69
N PHE A 347 -8.65 -7.01 53.91
CA PHE A 347 -8.05 -7.13 55.24
C PHE A 347 -8.51 -6.02 56.19
N VAL A 348 -8.66 -4.78 55.71
CA VAL A 348 -9.24 -3.69 56.50
C VAL A 348 -10.71 -3.99 56.86
N CYS A 349 -11.50 -4.53 55.93
CA CYS A 349 -12.87 -4.95 56.22
C CYS A 349 -12.93 -6.02 57.30
N ARG A 350 -12.05 -7.03 57.27
CA ARG A 350 -11.98 -8.05 58.33
C ARG A 350 -11.62 -7.45 59.70
N ALA A 351 -10.65 -6.54 59.74
CA ALA A 351 -10.30 -5.81 60.97
C ALA A 351 -11.48 -5.01 61.54
N LEU A 352 -12.23 -4.30 60.68
CA LEU A 352 -13.40 -3.51 61.09
C LEU A 352 -14.61 -4.38 61.51
N VAL A 353 -14.72 -5.59 60.99
CA VAL A 353 -15.74 -6.56 61.43
C VAL A 353 -15.40 -7.14 62.81
N CYS A 354 -14.11 -7.33 63.12
CA CYS A 354 -13.66 -7.78 64.44
C CYS A 354 -13.94 -6.73 65.54
N SER A 355 -13.66 -5.46 65.27
CA SER A 355 -14.01 -4.34 66.15
C SER A 355 -14.23 -3.06 65.35
N PRO A 356 -15.48 -2.56 65.26
CA PRO A 356 -15.80 -1.37 64.47
C PRO A 356 -15.12 -0.08 64.90
N ASP A 357 -14.76 0.05 66.19
CA ASP A 357 -14.23 1.28 66.80
C ASP A 357 -12.73 1.24 67.12
N HIS A 358 -12.00 0.22 66.63
CA HIS A 358 -10.58 0.07 66.95
C HIS A 358 -9.70 1.14 66.25
N PRO A 359 -8.83 1.86 67.00
CA PRO A 359 -8.07 2.99 66.46
C PRO A 359 -7.07 2.59 65.37
N GLU A 360 -6.47 1.41 65.47
CA GLU A 360 -5.53 0.92 64.44
C GLU A 360 -6.25 0.57 63.12
N ALA A 361 -7.43 -0.05 63.21
CA ALA A 361 -8.25 -0.37 62.04
C ALA A 361 -8.73 0.91 61.35
N HIS A 362 -9.04 1.96 62.11
CA HIS A 362 -9.38 3.28 61.58
C HIS A 362 -8.21 3.95 60.86
N ARG A 363 -7.02 3.91 61.45
CA ARG A 363 -5.83 4.48 60.80
C ARG A 363 -5.55 3.77 59.47
N CYS A 364 -5.62 2.43 59.48
CA CYS A 364 -5.45 1.63 58.27
C CYS A 364 -6.56 1.90 57.23
N LEU A 365 -7.79 2.12 57.68
CA LEU A 365 -8.92 2.52 56.83
C LEU A 365 -8.67 3.86 56.13
N GLU A 366 -8.20 4.88 56.85
CA GLU A 366 -7.91 6.19 56.26
C GLU A 366 -6.73 6.14 55.26
N GLU A 367 -5.71 5.31 55.53
CA GLU A 367 -4.62 5.04 54.57
C GLU A 367 -5.15 4.41 53.27
N VAL A 368 -6.05 3.42 53.39
CA VAL A 368 -6.66 2.77 52.23
C VAL A 368 -7.65 3.70 51.51
N LYS A 369 -8.43 4.52 52.22
CA LYS A 369 -9.32 5.54 51.63
C LYS A 369 -8.53 6.54 50.80
N ARG A 370 -7.42 7.08 51.34
CA ARG A 370 -6.53 7.98 50.59
C ARG A 370 -5.95 7.30 49.35
N ALA A 371 -5.47 6.07 49.48
CA ALA A 371 -4.94 5.31 48.36
C ALA A 371 -6.01 4.99 47.29
N ALA A 372 -7.25 4.71 47.70
CA ALA A 372 -8.38 4.50 46.79
C ALA A 372 -8.80 5.80 46.09
N SER A 373 -8.81 6.94 46.80
CA SER A 373 -9.08 8.26 46.19
C SER A 373 -7.99 8.68 45.19
N CYS A 374 -6.74 8.25 45.38
CA CYS A 374 -5.62 8.57 44.49
C CYS A 374 -5.39 7.56 43.36
N ARG A 375 -5.97 6.34 43.41
CA ARG A 375 -5.78 5.30 42.38
C ARG A 375 -7.07 5.04 41.61
N GLN A 376 -7.01 5.23 40.29
CA GLN A 376 -8.05 4.83 39.35
C GLN A 376 -8.00 3.31 39.12
N GLY A 377 -8.93 2.54 39.70
CA GLY A 377 -9.04 1.11 39.45
C GLY A 377 -10.31 0.51 40.04
N GLU A 378 -11.00 -0.35 39.27
CA GLU A 378 -12.14 -1.12 39.79
C GLU A 378 -11.67 -2.16 40.81
N LEU A 379 -12.35 -2.25 41.94
CA LEU A 379 -12.22 -3.39 42.84
C LEU A 379 -12.91 -4.61 42.19
N PRO A 380 -12.32 -5.81 42.25
CA PRO A 380 -12.97 -7.02 41.76
C PRO A 380 -14.36 -7.20 42.37
N HIS A 381 -15.33 -7.68 41.59
CA HIS A 381 -16.73 -7.84 42.04
C HIS A 381 -16.88 -8.72 43.30
N ALA A 382 -15.97 -9.68 43.52
CA ALA A 382 -15.90 -10.45 44.76
C ALA A 382 -15.56 -9.59 45.99
N VAL A 383 -14.64 -8.63 45.84
CA VAL A 383 -14.25 -7.69 46.89
C VAL A 383 -15.38 -6.73 47.21
N LEU A 384 -16.11 -6.25 46.20
CA LEU A 384 -17.30 -5.41 46.37
C LEU A 384 -18.40 -6.11 47.18
N ARG A 385 -18.69 -7.39 46.90
CA ARG A 385 -19.65 -8.17 47.70
C ARG A 385 -19.21 -8.36 49.16
N HIS A 386 -17.91 -8.56 49.41
CA HIS A 386 -17.39 -8.63 50.78
C HIS A 386 -17.46 -7.29 51.51
N LEU A 387 -17.15 -6.19 50.81
CA LEU A 387 -17.33 -4.82 51.29
C LEU A 387 -18.79 -4.52 51.65
N GLU A 388 -19.74 -4.89 50.79
CA GLU A 388 -21.18 -4.71 51.05
C GLU A 388 -21.64 -5.47 52.29
N ARG A 389 -21.18 -6.72 52.48
CA ARG A 389 -21.46 -7.52 53.68
C ARG A 389 -20.83 -6.91 54.93
N ALA A 390 -19.59 -6.44 54.84
CA ALA A 390 -18.92 -5.76 55.95
C ALA A 390 -19.63 -4.44 56.30
N ALA A 391 -20.09 -3.70 55.29
CA ALA A 391 -20.87 -2.47 55.41
C ALA A 391 -22.26 -2.67 56.03
N GLN A 392 -22.82 -3.89 55.98
CA GLN A 392 -24.04 -4.22 56.73
C GLN A 392 -23.78 -4.34 58.24
N ARG A 393 -22.58 -4.78 58.64
CA ARG A 393 -22.19 -5.04 60.04
C ARG A 393 -21.46 -3.87 60.70
N ALA A 394 -20.72 -3.08 59.94
CA ALA A 394 -19.92 -1.96 60.42
C ALA A 394 -20.29 -0.66 59.68
N PRO A 395 -20.81 0.38 60.37
CA PRO A 395 -21.20 1.65 59.76
C PRO A 395 -20.06 2.32 58.97
N ARG A 396 -18.81 2.21 59.46
CA ARG A 396 -17.63 2.81 58.81
C ARG A 396 -17.16 2.05 57.57
N ALA A 397 -17.48 0.77 57.43
CA ALA A 397 -17.26 0.05 56.17
C ALA A 397 -18.19 0.59 55.06
N ARG A 398 -19.33 1.22 55.40
CA ARG A 398 -20.16 1.97 54.43
C ARG A 398 -19.46 3.22 53.91
N GLU A 399 -18.64 3.88 54.73
CA GLU A 399 -17.86 5.04 54.28
C GLU A 399 -16.79 4.62 53.27
N LEU A 400 -16.12 3.48 53.49
CA LEU A 400 -15.19 2.90 52.52
C LEU A 400 -15.89 2.53 51.22
N LEU A 401 -17.06 1.87 51.32
CA LEU A 401 -17.88 1.53 50.15
C LEU A 401 -18.29 2.79 49.38
N ARG A 402 -18.71 3.86 50.07
CA ARG A 402 -19.05 5.14 49.42
C ARG A 402 -17.84 5.79 48.75
N ALA A 403 -16.67 5.78 49.39
CA ALA A 403 -15.45 6.34 48.81
C ALA A 403 -15.00 5.58 47.55
N VAL A 404 -15.06 4.25 47.59
CA VAL A 404 -14.76 3.37 46.46
C VAL A 404 -15.79 3.56 45.33
N VAL A 405 -17.09 3.57 45.64
CA VAL A 405 -18.16 3.73 44.65
C VAL A 405 -18.15 5.14 44.03
N ALA A 406 -17.90 6.18 44.82
CA ALA A 406 -17.74 7.55 44.32
C ALA A 406 -16.52 7.68 43.39
N SER A 407 -15.42 6.99 43.68
CA SER A 407 -14.25 6.94 42.78
C SER A 407 -14.52 6.21 41.46
N THR A 408 -15.49 5.29 41.43
CA THR A 408 -15.92 4.60 40.20
C THR A 408 -16.94 5.39 39.36
N GLN A 409 -17.65 6.35 39.96
CA GLN A 409 -18.66 7.17 39.27
C GLN A 409 -18.07 8.42 38.59
N GLY A 410 -16.81 8.77 38.88
CA GLY A 410 -16.05 9.84 38.19
C GLY A 410 -15.21 9.35 37.02
N ARG A 411 -15.75 8.49 36.15
CA ARG A 411 -15.05 8.06 34.92
C ARG A 411 -15.06 9.19 33.89
N GLU A 412 -14.00 9.97 33.82
CA GLU A 412 -13.50 10.33 32.49
C GLU A 412 -13.05 9.02 31.85
N ALA A 413 -13.82 8.52 30.87
CA ALA A 413 -13.38 7.40 30.06
C ALA A 413 -11.99 7.75 29.51
N LEU A 414 -11.02 6.84 29.61
CA LEU A 414 -9.76 6.93 28.87
C LEU A 414 -10.13 7.31 27.43
N CYS A 415 -9.84 8.56 27.04
CA CYS A 415 -10.22 9.11 25.75
C CYS A 415 -9.27 8.56 24.69
N ILE A 416 -9.42 7.28 24.40
CA ILE A 416 -8.76 6.61 23.29
C ILE A 416 -9.67 6.85 22.09
N THR A 417 -9.21 7.65 21.14
CA THR A 417 -9.83 7.77 19.82
C THR A 417 -9.27 6.69 18.90
N LEU A 418 -9.84 6.54 17.70
CA LEU A 418 -9.31 5.60 16.70
C LEU A 418 -7.85 5.89 16.32
N ASP A 419 -7.39 7.13 16.50
CA ASP A 419 -6.04 7.58 16.12
C ASP A 419 -5.11 7.76 17.32
N THR A 420 -5.60 7.49 18.53
CA THR A 420 -4.76 7.50 19.73
C THR A 420 -3.78 6.33 19.68
N PRO A 421 -2.45 6.56 19.78
CA PRO A 421 -1.48 5.48 19.86
C PRO A 421 -1.66 4.69 21.15
N VAL A 422 -1.82 3.38 21.02
CA VAL A 422 -1.93 2.45 22.14
C VAL A 422 -0.72 1.51 22.12
N GLU A 423 -0.19 1.18 23.28
CA GLU A 423 0.86 0.17 23.42
C GLU A 423 0.23 -1.23 23.50
N TRP A 424 0.59 -2.10 22.56
CA TRP A 424 0.08 -3.46 22.41
C TRP A 424 1.15 -4.47 22.91
N PRO A 425 0.92 -5.13 24.05
CA PRO A 425 1.87 -6.07 24.63
C PRO A 425 1.92 -7.41 23.87
N GLN A 426 3.13 -7.94 23.65
CA GLN A 426 3.41 -9.24 23.02
C GLN A 426 4.49 -10.00 23.80
N GLY A 427 4.13 -10.50 24.97
CA GLY A 427 5.05 -11.19 25.86
C GLY A 427 6.10 -10.22 26.39
N ARG A 428 7.36 -10.37 25.93
CA ARG A 428 8.49 -9.52 26.35
C ARG A 428 8.71 -8.27 25.47
N ARG A 429 7.98 -8.15 24.37
CA ARG A 429 8.05 -6.99 23.47
C ARG A 429 6.69 -6.32 23.43
N SER A 430 6.64 -5.03 23.19
CA SER A 430 5.42 -4.29 22.88
C SER A 430 5.59 -3.58 21.54
N PHE A 431 4.48 -3.24 20.90
CA PHE A 431 4.48 -2.35 19.75
C PHE A 431 3.41 -1.28 19.93
N THR A 432 3.67 -0.08 19.41
CA THR A 432 2.71 1.02 19.48
C THR A 432 1.94 1.09 18.17
N ALA A 433 0.61 1.06 18.25
CA ALA A 433 -0.27 1.20 17.10
C ALA A 433 -1.62 1.80 17.53
N THR A 434 -2.33 2.41 16.58
CA THR A 434 -3.65 2.99 16.83
C THR A 434 -4.76 1.94 16.63
N PRO A 435 -5.97 2.11 17.19
CA PRO A 435 -7.11 1.27 16.83
C PRO A 435 -7.41 1.30 15.32
N ARG A 436 -7.20 2.44 14.65
CA ARG A 436 -7.29 2.60 13.18
C ARG A 436 -6.41 1.60 12.45
N TRP A 437 -5.16 1.44 12.89
CA TRP A 437 -4.22 0.49 12.29
C TRP A 437 -4.75 -0.96 12.34
N VAL A 438 -5.51 -1.32 13.39
CA VAL A 438 -6.14 -2.64 13.50
C VAL A 438 -7.29 -2.79 12.50
N LEU A 439 -8.13 -1.75 12.34
CA LEU A 439 -9.19 -1.73 11.34
C LEU A 439 -8.60 -1.90 9.93
N ASP A 440 -7.61 -1.08 9.59
CA ASP A 440 -6.92 -1.12 8.30
C ASP A 440 -6.24 -2.48 8.05
N ALA A 441 -5.69 -3.11 9.09
CA ALA A 441 -5.10 -4.44 8.99
C ALA A 441 -6.14 -5.53 8.70
N ILE A 442 -7.33 -5.42 9.30
CA ILE A 442 -8.44 -6.34 9.03
C ILE A 442 -8.97 -6.11 7.61
N ASP A 443 -9.16 -4.86 7.22
CA ASP A 443 -9.67 -4.49 5.90
C ASP A 443 -8.73 -4.92 4.77
N ALA A 444 -7.43 -4.66 4.92
CA ALA A 444 -6.41 -5.06 3.96
C ALA A 444 -5.99 -6.55 4.08
N ASN A 445 -6.74 -7.38 4.81
CA ASN A 445 -6.49 -8.82 4.97
C ASN A 445 -5.06 -9.17 5.45
N ARG A 446 -4.44 -8.31 6.27
CA ARG A 446 -3.08 -8.49 6.78
C ARG A 446 -3.08 -9.48 7.95
N VAL A 447 -3.15 -10.78 7.64
CA VAL A 447 -3.29 -11.87 8.62
C VAL A 447 -2.30 -11.76 9.79
N GLU A 448 -1.01 -11.54 9.51
CA GLU A 448 0.01 -11.43 10.54
C GLU A 448 -0.18 -10.22 11.47
N ALA A 449 -0.65 -9.09 10.92
CA ALA A 449 -0.93 -7.89 11.71
C ALA A 449 -2.14 -8.10 12.63
N VAL A 450 -3.19 -8.77 12.13
CA VAL A 450 -4.38 -9.10 12.93
C VAL A 450 -4.05 -10.11 14.02
N GLU A 451 -3.26 -11.15 13.74
CA GLU A 451 -2.78 -12.08 14.78
C GLU A 451 -1.94 -11.38 15.85
N ARG A 452 -1.10 -10.43 15.44
CA ARG A 452 -0.36 -9.57 16.36
C ARG A 452 -1.29 -8.72 17.24
N ALA A 453 -2.35 -8.14 16.67
CA ALA A 453 -3.36 -7.39 17.39
C ALA A 453 -4.16 -8.26 18.36
N ARG A 454 -4.58 -9.47 17.95
CA ARG A 454 -5.28 -10.45 18.80
C ARG A 454 -4.48 -10.81 20.05
N LYS A 455 -3.18 -11.10 19.89
CA LYS A 455 -2.27 -11.36 21.02
C LYS A 455 -2.18 -10.13 21.94
N GLY A 456 -2.03 -8.94 21.35
CA GLY A 456 -2.04 -7.66 22.06
C GLY A 456 -3.30 -7.47 22.90
N LEU A 457 -4.48 -7.65 22.32
CA LEU A 457 -5.76 -7.53 23.02
C LEU A 457 -5.91 -8.56 24.13
N SER A 458 -5.48 -9.80 23.89
CA SER A 458 -5.56 -10.84 24.93
C SER A 458 -4.73 -10.44 26.15
N MET A 459 -3.55 -9.86 25.95
CA MET A 459 -2.69 -9.39 27.03
C MET A 459 -3.21 -8.11 27.67
N LEU A 460 -3.74 -7.15 26.89
CA LEU A 460 -4.40 -5.96 27.44
C LEU A 460 -5.59 -6.37 28.30
N ARG A 461 -6.41 -7.33 27.86
CA ARG A 461 -7.54 -7.84 28.64
C ARG A 461 -7.12 -8.38 30.01
N THR A 462 -5.93 -8.97 30.11
CA THR A 462 -5.38 -9.52 31.35
C THR A 462 -4.68 -8.47 32.22
N HIS A 463 -3.89 -7.57 31.62
CA HIS A 463 -2.97 -6.68 32.34
C HIS A 463 -3.42 -5.21 32.40
N ARG A 464 -4.25 -4.76 31.45
CA ARG A 464 -4.78 -3.39 31.32
C ARG A 464 -6.25 -3.41 30.83
N PRO A 465 -7.19 -3.92 31.64
CA PRO A 465 -8.58 -4.13 31.23
C PRO A 465 -9.31 -2.82 30.90
N ASP A 466 -8.88 -1.71 31.48
CA ASP A 466 -9.32 -0.34 31.19
C ASP A 466 -9.03 0.06 29.73
N VAL A 467 -7.79 -0.14 29.27
CA VAL A 467 -7.37 0.14 27.90
C VAL A 467 -8.04 -0.82 26.92
N TYR A 468 -8.12 -2.09 27.27
CA TYR A 468 -8.85 -3.08 26.48
C TYR A 468 -10.32 -2.66 26.26
N ALA A 469 -11.03 -2.29 27.33
CA ALA A 469 -12.42 -1.86 27.25
C ALA A 469 -12.57 -0.60 26.38
N ALA A 470 -11.69 0.39 26.54
CA ALA A 470 -11.71 1.61 25.74
C ALA A 470 -11.46 1.34 24.25
N VAL A 471 -10.44 0.53 23.92
CA VAL A 471 -10.14 0.13 22.53
C VAL A 471 -11.31 -0.65 21.93
N MET A 472 -11.82 -1.67 22.62
CA MET A 472 -12.94 -2.47 22.13
C MET A 472 -14.23 -1.65 21.96
N ALA A 473 -14.48 -0.69 22.85
CA ALA A 473 -15.61 0.23 22.71
C ALA A 473 -15.50 1.08 21.43
N ARG A 474 -14.31 1.61 21.12
CA ARG A 474 -14.10 2.39 19.88
C ARG A 474 -14.23 1.53 18.63
N LEU A 475 -13.70 0.31 18.64
CA LEU A 475 -13.84 -0.61 17.52
C LEU A 475 -15.31 -0.99 17.29
N ASN A 476 -16.06 -1.25 18.36
CA ASN A 476 -17.49 -1.55 18.29
C ASN A 476 -18.35 -0.36 17.84
N GLU A 477 -18.01 0.85 18.27
CA GLU A 477 -18.69 2.08 17.84
C GLU A 477 -18.48 2.34 16.34
N HIS A 478 -17.32 1.95 15.80
CA HIS A 478 -17.05 2.04 14.37
C HIS A 478 -17.85 0.98 13.59
N ASP A 479 -17.65 -0.31 13.91
CA ASP A 479 -18.42 -1.42 13.35
C ASP A 479 -18.23 -2.67 14.23
N PRO A 480 -19.31 -3.22 14.83
CA PRO A 480 -19.23 -4.39 15.69
C PRO A 480 -18.58 -5.63 15.05
N SER A 481 -18.61 -5.74 13.71
CA SER A 481 -18.05 -6.89 12.98
C SER A 481 -16.54 -7.05 13.17
N TYR A 482 -15.79 -5.97 13.41
CA TYR A 482 -14.34 -6.05 13.67
C TYR A 482 -14.04 -6.73 15.00
N SER A 483 -14.86 -6.50 16.02
CA SER A 483 -14.69 -7.15 17.32
C SER A 483 -14.85 -8.67 17.23
N ARG A 484 -15.72 -9.13 16.32
CA ARG A 484 -15.90 -10.56 16.05
C ARG A 484 -14.64 -11.19 15.49
N VAL A 485 -14.00 -10.51 14.54
CA VAL A 485 -12.71 -10.94 13.97
C VAL A 485 -11.63 -10.96 15.04
N LEU A 486 -11.60 -10.03 15.98
CA LEU A 486 -10.54 -9.95 16.99
C LEU A 486 -10.73 -10.91 18.18
N SER A 487 -11.96 -11.27 18.51
CA SER A 487 -12.28 -12.08 19.70
C SER A 487 -12.54 -13.56 19.42
N GLY A 488 -12.90 -13.91 18.18
CA GLY A 488 -13.32 -15.25 17.80
C GLY A 488 -12.30 -16.03 16.97
N LYS A 489 -12.52 -17.34 16.85
CA LYS A 489 -11.91 -18.14 15.79
C LYS A 489 -12.50 -17.70 14.45
N THR A 490 -11.64 -17.51 13.46
CA THR A 490 -12.07 -17.14 12.10
C THR A 490 -11.66 -18.19 11.08
N ARG A 491 -12.33 -18.15 9.94
CA ARG A 491 -12.04 -19.00 8.77
C ARG A 491 -11.95 -18.14 7.50
N PRO A 492 -11.05 -18.47 6.56
CA PRO A 492 -10.94 -17.73 5.31
C PRO A 492 -12.20 -17.91 4.46
N ILE A 493 -12.51 -16.90 3.64
CA ILE A 493 -13.56 -16.97 2.62
C ILE A 493 -13.15 -16.15 1.40
N ILE A 494 -13.63 -16.59 0.24
CA ILE A 494 -13.45 -15.88 -1.02
C ILE A 494 -14.80 -15.34 -1.46
N VAL A 495 -14.80 -14.14 -2.02
CA VAL A 495 -16.00 -13.45 -2.49
C VAL A 495 -15.81 -13.17 -3.98
N ASP A 496 -16.76 -13.65 -4.76
CA ASP A 496 -16.97 -13.23 -6.14
C ASP A 496 -17.63 -11.85 -6.12
N GLY A 497 -16.78 -10.83 -6.22
CA GLY A 497 -17.18 -9.44 -6.12
C GLY A 497 -17.91 -8.95 -7.37
N SER A 498 -17.66 -9.50 -8.55
CA SER A 498 -18.46 -9.16 -9.73
C SER A 498 -19.91 -9.57 -9.52
N ASN A 499 -20.15 -10.82 -9.12
CA ASN A 499 -21.50 -11.32 -8.85
C ASN A 499 -22.20 -10.53 -7.73
N VAL A 500 -21.48 -10.23 -6.64
CA VAL A 500 -22.02 -9.43 -5.53
C VAL A 500 -22.37 -8.00 -5.95
N ALA A 501 -21.51 -7.34 -6.74
CA ALA A 501 -21.74 -5.96 -7.15
C ALA A 501 -22.93 -5.83 -8.11
N TRP A 502 -23.16 -6.84 -8.96
CA TRP A 502 -24.28 -6.88 -9.91
C TRP A 502 -25.62 -7.31 -9.30
N GLN A 503 -25.63 -7.90 -8.11
CA GLN A 503 -26.86 -8.39 -7.50
C GLN A 503 -27.85 -7.25 -7.22
N GLY A 504 -29.09 -7.40 -7.69
CA GLY A 504 -30.17 -6.42 -7.53
C GLY A 504 -30.13 -5.26 -8.53
N SER A 505 -29.19 -5.25 -9.48
CA SER A 505 -29.14 -4.30 -10.59
C SER A 505 -29.95 -4.84 -11.78
N GLU A 506 -31.28 -4.84 -11.69
CA GLU A 506 -32.15 -5.14 -12.84
C GLU A 506 -32.33 -3.90 -13.73
N GLY A 507 -32.35 -4.08 -15.05
CA GLY A 507 -32.78 -3.01 -15.98
C GLY A 507 -31.78 -1.89 -16.28
N GLY A 508 -30.48 -2.19 -16.33
CA GLY A 508 -29.44 -1.23 -16.75
C GLY A 508 -28.89 -0.35 -15.64
N GLU A 509 -29.21 -0.65 -14.38
CA GLU A 509 -28.54 -0.03 -13.23
C GLU A 509 -27.08 -0.47 -13.11
N ARG A 510 -26.22 0.43 -12.62
CA ARG A 510 -24.79 0.17 -12.43
C ARG A 510 -24.56 -0.82 -11.27
N PRO A 511 -23.48 -1.62 -11.30
CA PRO A 511 -23.06 -2.41 -10.15
C PRO A 511 -22.76 -1.50 -8.95
N ARG A 512 -23.07 -1.97 -7.75
CA ARG A 512 -23.06 -1.15 -6.53
C ARG A 512 -21.92 -1.53 -5.58
N LEU A 513 -21.05 -0.57 -5.27
CA LEU A 513 -19.99 -0.77 -4.27
C LEU A 513 -20.55 -1.08 -2.87
N ALA A 514 -21.72 -0.54 -2.55
CA ALA A 514 -22.39 -0.78 -1.27
C ALA A 514 -22.67 -2.28 -1.01
N ASN A 515 -22.95 -3.05 -2.07
CA ASN A 515 -23.20 -4.49 -1.96
C ASN A 515 -21.92 -5.21 -1.48
N LEU A 516 -20.77 -4.87 -2.06
CA LEU A 516 -19.47 -5.44 -1.69
C LEU A 516 -19.11 -5.15 -0.24
N LEU A 517 -19.24 -3.89 0.18
CA LEU A 517 -18.94 -3.48 1.54
C LEU A 517 -19.88 -4.14 2.56
N GLY A 518 -21.16 -4.24 2.23
CA GLY A 518 -22.13 -4.88 3.10
C GLY A 518 -21.89 -6.39 3.24
N VAL A 519 -21.61 -7.10 2.14
CA VAL A 519 -21.26 -8.53 2.18
C VAL A 519 -19.99 -8.75 3.02
N ARG A 520 -18.96 -7.91 2.87
CA ARG A 520 -17.75 -7.97 3.71
C ARG A 520 -18.09 -7.81 5.20
N ARG A 521 -18.94 -6.84 5.55
CA ARG A 521 -19.37 -6.62 6.94
C ARG A 521 -20.10 -7.84 7.53
N GLU A 522 -21.06 -8.40 6.79
CA GLU A 522 -21.80 -9.59 7.25
C GLU A 522 -20.87 -10.79 7.41
N LEU A 523 -19.96 -11.02 6.46
CA LEU A 523 -18.97 -12.09 6.56
C LEU A 523 -18.08 -11.93 7.80
N ARG A 524 -17.62 -10.71 8.11
CA ARG A 524 -16.90 -10.45 9.37
C ARG A 524 -17.75 -10.77 10.59
N ALA A 525 -19.02 -10.36 10.61
CA ALA A 525 -19.95 -10.63 11.70
C ALA A 525 -20.19 -12.15 11.91
N HIS A 526 -20.14 -12.94 10.83
CA HIS A 526 -20.18 -14.40 10.88
C HIS A 526 -18.84 -15.07 11.24
N GLY A 527 -17.79 -14.29 11.49
CA GLY A 527 -16.47 -14.79 11.87
C GLY A 527 -15.62 -15.26 10.70
N PHE A 528 -15.82 -14.70 9.51
CA PHE A 528 -14.92 -14.93 8.38
C PHE A 528 -13.78 -13.90 8.39
N PHE A 529 -12.55 -14.39 8.25
CA PHE A 529 -11.33 -13.62 8.06
C PHE A 529 -10.17 -14.58 7.75
N PRO A 530 -9.30 -14.31 6.74
CA PRO A 530 -9.38 -13.20 5.79
C PRO A 530 -10.57 -13.32 4.81
N ILE A 531 -11.01 -12.19 4.24
CA ILE A 531 -12.08 -12.10 3.24
C ILE A 531 -11.47 -11.58 1.94
N ARG A 532 -11.13 -12.49 1.02
CA ARG A 532 -10.57 -12.11 -0.29
C ARG A 532 -11.70 -11.84 -1.27
N THR A 533 -11.83 -10.61 -1.75
CA THR A 533 -12.84 -10.24 -2.74
C THR A 533 -12.16 -10.07 -4.09
N PHE A 534 -12.55 -10.88 -5.08
CA PHE A 534 -12.06 -10.78 -6.45
C PHE A 534 -13.10 -10.09 -7.33
N ILE A 535 -12.67 -9.23 -8.23
CA ILE A 535 -13.52 -8.59 -9.22
C ILE A 535 -12.92 -8.72 -10.61
N ASP A 536 -13.76 -8.71 -11.63
CA ASP A 536 -13.31 -8.59 -13.01
C ASP A 536 -12.68 -7.23 -13.26
N ALA A 537 -11.69 -7.18 -14.15
CA ALA A 537 -11.09 -5.94 -14.60
C ALA A 537 -12.13 -4.98 -15.22
N ALA A 538 -13.17 -5.51 -15.87
CA ALA A 538 -14.25 -4.73 -16.46
C ALA A 538 -15.11 -4.00 -15.41
N LEU A 539 -15.30 -4.60 -14.22
CA LEU A 539 -16.16 -4.07 -13.16
C LEU A 539 -15.67 -2.70 -12.68
N VAL A 540 -14.35 -2.47 -12.70
CA VAL A 540 -13.70 -1.22 -12.28
C VAL A 540 -14.28 -0.01 -13.00
N TYR A 541 -14.63 -0.15 -14.28
CA TYR A 541 -15.15 0.94 -15.11
C TYR A 541 -16.68 1.07 -15.06
N GLN A 542 -17.38 0.05 -14.57
CA GLN A 542 -18.84 -0.04 -14.62
C GLN A 542 -19.50 0.36 -13.29
N ILE A 543 -18.79 0.21 -12.17
CA ILE A 543 -19.32 0.44 -10.81
C ILE A 543 -19.73 1.90 -10.56
N ASP A 544 -20.74 2.08 -9.71
CA ASP A 544 -21.27 3.39 -9.32
C ASP A 544 -20.21 4.34 -8.72
N ARG A 545 -19.43 3.87 -7.74
CA ARG A 545 -18.45 4.64 -6.97
C ARG A 545 -17.02 4.24 -7.31
N ARG A 546 -16.64 4.44 -8.58
CA ARG A 546 -15.35 4.02 -9.14
C ARG A 546 -14.12 4.48 -8.34
N ALA A 547 -14.02 5.76 -7.98
CA ALA A 547 -12.84 6.29 -7.28
C ALA A 547 -12.60 5.62 -5.91
N GLU A 548 -13.67 5.22 -5.23
CA GLU A 548 -13.58 4.50 -3.97
C GLU A 548 -13.17 3.05 -4.18
N LEU A 549 -13.70 2.39 -5.22
CA LEU A 549 -13.25 1.05 -5.58
C LEU A 549 -11.76 1.04 -5.92
N GLU A 550 -11.27 1.99 -6.72
CA GLU A 550 -9.84 2.13 -7.05
C GLU A 550 -8.98 2.32 -5.80
N THR A 551 -9.49 3.06 -4.79
CA THR A 551 -8.82 3.20 -3.49
C THR A 551 -8.75 1.87 -2.73
N LEU A 552 -9.82 1.08 -2.73
CA LEU A 552 -9.87 -0.24 -2.09
C LEU A 552 -8.93 -1.24 -2.79
N ILE A 553 -8.85 -1.18 -4.12
CA ILE A 553 -7.89 -1.97 -4.92
C ILE A 553 -6.46 -1.55 -4.58
N GLY A 554 -6.16 -0.25 -4.58
CA GLY A 554 -4.83 0.26 -4.25
C GLY A 554 -4.36 -0.08 -2.83
N ARG A 555 -5.28 -0.29 -1.90
CA ARG A 555 -5.02 -0.76 -0.53
C ARG A 555 -4.91 -2.28 -0.40
N GLY A 556 -5.24 -3.02 -1.45
CA GLY A 556 -5.26 -4.49 -1.46
C GLY A 556 -6.45 -5.10 -0.72
N GLU A 557 -7.53 -4.34 -0.50
CA GLU A 557 -8.76 -4.83 0.12
C GLU A 557 -9.63 -5.63 -0.86
N ILE A 558 -9.58 -5.23 -2.13
CA ILE A 558 -10.24 -5.87 -3.27
C ILE A 558 -9.16 -6.22 -4.28
N LEU A 559 -9.22 -7.42 -4.82
CA LEU A 559 -8.29 -7.96 -5.82
C LEU A 559 -8.95 -7.91 -7.19
N VAL A 560 -8.20 -7.47 -8.19
CA VAL A 560 -8.64 -7.51 -9.59
C VAL A 560 -8.06 -8.76 -10.21
N ALA A 561 -8.87 -9.52 -10.94
CA ALA A 561 -8.41 -10.69 -11.68
C ALA A 561 -7.33 -10.32 -12.71
N ASP A 562 -6.36 -11.20 -12.92
CA ASP A 562 -5.23 -10.94 -13.81
C ASP A 562 -5.69 -10.73 -15.27
N PRO A 563 -5.12 -9.76 -16.01
CA PRO A 563 -5.52 -9.51 -17.39
C PRO A 563 -5.42 -10.75 -18.27
N GLY A 564 -6.53 -11.13 -18.92
CA GLY A 564 -6.60 -12.30 -19.80
C GLY A 564 -6.82 -13.64 -19.08
N THR A 565 -7.05 -13.61 -17.77
CA THR A 565 -7.45 -14.78 -16.97
C THR A 565 -8.94 -14.68 -16.65
N ASP A 566 -9.63 -15.82 -16.64
CA ASP A 566 -11.01 -15.89 -16.18
C ASP A 566 -11.07 -15.71 -14.66
N ALA A 567 -11.85 -14.75 -14.17
CA ALA A 567 -11.95 -14.49 -12.74
C ALA A 567 -12.52 -15.70 -11.97
N ASP A 568 -13.43 -16.45 -12.59
CA ASP A 568 -14.01 -17.65 -11.99
C ASP A 568 -12.95 -18.73 -11.74
N GLU A 569 -12.03 -18.90 -12.70
CA GLU A 569 -10.91 -19.83 -12.57
C GLU A 569 -9.99 -19.44 -11.41
N GLN A 570 -9.62 -18.16 -11.33
CA GLN A 570 -8.75 -17.64 -10.28
C GLN A 570 -9.42 -17.74 -8.89
N ILE A 571 -10.72 -17.40 -8.79
CA ILE A 571 -11.51 -17.53 -7.56
C ILE A 571 -11.51 -18.99 -7.06
N LEU A 572 -11.76 -19.95 -7.95
CA LEU A 572 -11.82 -21.36 -7.59
C LEU A 572 -10.45 -21.94 -7.24
N GLU A 573 -9.39 -21.53 -7.93
CA GLU A 573 -8.01 -21.93 -7.59
C GLU A 573 -7.62 -21.44 -6.19
N ASP A 574 -7.84 -20.16 -5.90
CA ASP A 574 -7.54 -19.57 -4.59
C ASP A 574 -8.39 -20.23 -3.49
N ALA A 575 -9.65 -20.58 -3.77
CA ALA A 575 -10.53 -21.23 -2.82
C ALA A 575 -10.03 -22.63 -2.44
N ARG A 576 -9.55 -23.40 -3.42
CA ARG A 576 -8.94 -24.72 -3.19
C ARG A 576 -7.65 -24.60 -2.39
N SER A 577 -6.80 -23.65 -2.74
CA SER A 577 -5.53 -23.37 -2.05
C SER A 577 -5.75 -23.05 -0.57
N LEU A 578 -6.72 -22.19 -0.27
CA LEU A 578 -7.05 -21.75 1.09
C LEU A 578 -8.00 -22.69 1.84
N ARG A 579 -8.53 -23.74 1.16
CA ARG A 579 -9.64 -24.57 1.66
C ARG A 579 -10.82 -23.72 2.14
N ALA A 580 -11.10 -22.67 1.40
CA ALA A 580 -12.12 -21.67 1.71
C ALA A 580 -13.40 -21.95 0.92
N ALA A 581 -14.52 -21.43 1.42
CA ALA A 581 -15.76 -21.38 0.64
C ALA A 581 -15.76 -20.13 -0.26
N VAL A 582 -16.54 -20.17 -1.34
CA VAL A 582 -16.75 -19.05 -2.26
C VAL A 582 -18.14 -18.47 -2.04
N VAL A 583 -18.25 -17.16 -1.87
CA VAL A 583 -19.51 -16.42 -1.85
C VAL A 583 -19.85 -16.03 -3.28
N THR A 584 -20.86 -16.66 -3.85
CA THR A 584 -21.36 -16.37 -5.20
C THR A 584 -22.77 -16.93 -5.34
N ASN A 585 -23.61 -16.24 -6.12
CA ASN A 585 -24.88 -16.76 -6.59
C ASN A 585 -24.77 -17.43 -7.98
N ASP A 586 -23.59 -17.41 -8.60
CA ASP A 586 -23.34 -18.25 -9.77
C ASP A 586 -23.19 -19.73 -9.35
N ARG A 587 -23.48 -20.63 -10.27
CA ARG A 587 -23.17 -22.06 -10.11
C ARG A 587 -21.73 -22.38 -10.51
N MET A 588 -21.08 -21.55 -11.34
CA MET A 588 -19.72 -21.75 -11.87
C MET A 588 -19.54 -23.16 -12.46
N GLU A 589 -20.56 -23.66 -13.18
CA GLU A 589 -20.59 -25.04 -13.68
C GLU A 589 -19.48 -25.30 -14.70
N ASP A 590 -19.05 -24.28 -15.45
CA ASP A 590 -17.99 -24.43 -16.46
C ASP A 590 -16.62 -24.75 -15.85
N HIS A 591 -16.35 -24.24 -14.64
CA HIS A 591 -15.04 -24.35 -13.96
C HIS A 591 -15.04 -25.28 -12.74
N ASP A 592 -16.22 -25.61 -12.17
CA ASP A 592 -16.40 -26.51 -11.03
C ASP A 592 -17.57 -27.49 -11.23
N ARG A 593 -17.59 -28.22 -12.36
CA ARG A 593 -18.62 -29.23 -12.70
C ARG A 593 -18.91 -30.24 -11.59
N GLU A 594 -17.89 -30.62 -10.84
CA GLU A 594 -18.00 -31.63 -9.77
C GLU A 594 -18.40 -31.04 -8.42
N GLY A 595 -18.54 -29.71 -8.30
CA GLY A 595 -18.94 -29.04 -7.06
C GLY A 595 -17.93 -29.23 -5.93
N ARG A 596 -16.63 -29.24 -6.24
CA ARG A 596 -15.57 -29.54 -5.26
C ARG A 596 -15.35 -28.39 -4.28
N VAL A 597 -15.69 -27.16 -4.67
CA VAL A 597 -15.54 -25.97 -3.83
C VAL A 597 -16.88 -25.63 -3.15
N PRO A 598 -16.94 -25.52 -1.81
CA PRO A 598 -18.16 -25.12 -1.12
C PRO A 598 -18.59 -23.71 -1.51
N LYS A 599 -19.87 -23.55 -1.88
CA LYS A 599 -20.47 -22.28 -2.28
C LYS A 599 -21.42 -21.75 -1.21
N VAL A 600 -21.31 -20.46 -0.89
CA VAL A 600 -22.15 -19.73 0.08
C VAL A 600 -23.00 -18.72 -0.70
N ARG A 601 -24.31 -18.73 -0.47
CA ARG A 601 -25.27 -17.84 -1.15
C ARG A 601 -25.49 -16.58 -0.33
N PHE A 602 -25.93 -15.52 -1.00
CA PHE A 602 -26.24 -14.25 -0.38
C PHE A 602 -27.46 -13.62 -1.05
N ASP A 603 -28.19 -12.81 -0.31
CA ASP A 603 -29.31 -12.02 -0.79
C ASP A 603 -29.10 -10.55 -0.44
N ILE A 604 -29.74 -9.64 -1.17
CA ILE A 604 -29.67 -8.20 -0.89
C ILE A 604 -31.06 -7.69 -0.60
N GLU A 605 -31.33 -7.43 0.68
CA GLU A 605 -32.61 -6.94 1.17
C GLU A 605 -32.60 -5.40 1.29
N PRO A 606 -33.76 -4.73 1.41
CA PRO A 606 -33.84 -3.28 1.62
C PRO A 606 -33.06 -2.76 2.85
N GLY A 607 -32.78 -3.63 3.82
CA GLY A 607 -31.94 -3.34 5.00
C GLY A 607 -30.43 -3.51 4.78
N GLY A 608 -30.00 -3.95 3.60
CA GLY A 608 -28.62 -4.29 3.26
C GLY A 608 -28.45 -5.76 2.85
N PRO A 609 -27.25 -6.17 2.42
CA PRO A 609 -26.98 -7.56 2.08
C PRO A 609 -27.08 -8.47 3.30
N VAL A 610 -27.64 -9.66 3.09
CA VAL A 610 -27.75 -10.75 4.05
C VAL A 610 -27.01 -11.96 3.49
N VAL A 611 -26.07 -12.52 4.24
CA VAL A 611 -25.29 -13.68 3.78
C VAL A 611 -25.85 -14.95 4.40
N HIS A 612 -26.33 -15.87 3.56
CA HIS A 612 -26.90 -17.14 4.01
C HIS A 612 -25.80 -18.19 4.17
N VAL A 613 -25.20 -18.21 5.36
CA VAL A 613 -24.18 -19.19 5.74
C VAL A 613 -24.85 -20.53 6.11
N GLY A 614 -25.32 -21.27 5.11
CA GLY A 614 -25.83 -22.65 5.25
C GLY A 614 -24.90 -23.68 4.60
N PRO A 615 -24.96 -24.97 4.98
CA PRO A 615 -24.35 -26.01 4.16
C PRO A 615 -25.02 -25.97 2.78
N ALA A 616 -24.24 -25.84 1.72
CA ALA A 616 -24.74 -25.90 0.34
C ALA A 616 -25.71 -27.08 0.22
N ARG A 617 -26.98 -26.81 -0.12
CA ARG A 617 -27.91 -27.89 -0.46
C ARG A 617 -27.28 -28.60 -1.68
N ARG A 618 -27.00 -29.89 -1.48
CA ARG A 618 -26.43 -30.79 -2.48
C ARG A 618 -27.24 -30.80 -3.76
#